data_AF-A0A949ZJ90-F1
#
_entry.id   AF-A0A949ZJ90-F1
#
_cell.length_a   1.000
_cell.length_b   1.000
_cell.length_c   1.000
_cell.angle_alpha   90.00
_cell.angle_beta   90.00
_cell.angle_gamma   90.00
#
_symmetry.space_group_name_H-M   'P 1'
#
loop_
_entity.id
_entity.type
_entity.pdbx_description
1 polymer ?
#
loop_
_entity_poly.entity_id
_entity_poly.type
_entity_poly.pdbx_seq_one_letter_code
_entity_poly.pdbx_strand_id
1 'polypeptide(L)'
;MSDAPSAASMRRDPRIAAALSLIPGLGQLYNGQWRKSLFFLVATVLCFGPAVLLITAGEGFGRSLLDSRHLALFLLVAFASVLVFLLLFVMGLFFWASAAADARKTAIAQREGRLEEAARTWFFRI
;
A
#
# COMPACT_ATOMS: atom_id res chain seq x y z
N MET A 1 -25.48 -39.67 -14.63
CA MET A 1 -25.20 -38.64 -13.61
C MET A 1 -23.70 -38.56 -13.50
N SER A 2 -23.08 -37.64 -14.24
CA SER A 2 -21.63 -37.52 -14.38
C SER A 2 -21.14 -36.50 -13.37
N ASP A 3 -20.39 -36.93 -12.37
CA ASP A 3 -19.66 -36.06 -11.46
C ASP A 3 -18.69 -35.19 -12.28
N ALA A 4 -19.05 -33.92 -12.46
CA ALA A 4 -18.13 -32.93 -12.97
C ALA A 4 -16.96 -32.83 -11.97
N PRO A 5 -15.69 -32.80 -12.43
CA PRO A 5 -14.58 -32.59 -11.53
C PRO A 5 -14.80 -31.25 -10.82
N SER A 6 -15.04 -31.34 -9.51
CA SER A 6 -15.01 -30.24 -8.55
C SER A 6 -13.86 -29.33 -8.94
N ALA A 7 -14.19 -28.14 -9.46
CA ALA A 7 -13.21 -27.13 -9.86
C ALA A 7 -12.31 -26.94 -8.65
N ALA A 8 -11.09 -27.49 -8.74
CA ALA A 8 -10.11 -27.46 -7.68
C ALA A 8 -10.04 -26.00 -7.21
N SER A 9 -10.54 -25.75 -5.99
CA SER A 9 -10.31 -24.49 -5.31
C SER A 9 -8.81 -24.40 -5.15
N MET A 10 -8.18 -23.73 -6.12
CA MET A 10 -6.74 -23.64 -6.24
C MET A 10 -6.24 -23.09 -4.91
N ARG A 11 -5.69 -23.99 -4.07
CA ARG A 11 -5.30 -23.69 -2.70
C ARG A 11 -4.20 -22.63 -2.77
N ARG A 12 -4.58 -21.36 -2.68
CA ARG A 12 -3.65 -20.24 -2.77
C ARG A 12 -2.67 -20.30 -1.61
N ASP A 13 -1.38 -20.19 -1.90
CA ASP A 13 -0.34 -20.26 -0.86
C ASP A 13 -0.21 -18.89 -0.17
N PRO A 14 -0.40 -18.80 1.16
CA PRO A 14 -0.19 -17.57 1.91
C PRO A 14 1.22 -17.00 1.81
N ARG A 15 2.23 -17.84 1.54
CA ARG A 15 3.63 -17.40 1.35
C ARG A 15 3.80 -16.65 0.03
N ILE A 16 3.13 -17.11 -1.03
CA ILE A 16 3.12 -16.42 -2.33
C ILE A 16 2.36 -15.11 -2.22
N ALA A 17 1.21 -15.07 -1.53
CA ALA A 17 0.47 -13.83 -1.30
C ALA A 17 1.31 -12.79 -0.54
N ALA A 18 2.05 -13.22 0.50
CA ALA A 18 2.94 -12.33 1.25
C ALA A 18 4.14 -11.86 0.43
N ALA A 19 4.75 -12.75 -0.38
CA ALA A 19 5.85 -12.40 -1.27
C ALA A 19 5.40 -11.40 -2.36
N LEU A 20 4.20 -11.58 -2.90
CA LEU A 20 3.62 -10.65 -3.88
C LEU A 20 3.31 -9.29 -3.26
N SER A 21 2.92 -9.22 -1.99
CA SER A 21 2.74 -7.95 -1.27
C SER A 21 4.02 -7.13 -1.07
N LEU A 22 5.18 -7.61 -1.50
CA LEU A 22 6.36 -6.76 -1.69
C LEU A 22 6.00 -5.52 -2.54
N ILE A 23 5.14 -5.69 -3.53
CA ILE A 23 4.48 -4.58 -4.22
C ILE A 23 3.06 -4.45 -3.64
N PRO A 24 2.73 -3.31 -3.01
CA PRO A 24 1.42 -3.11 -2.41
C PRO A 24 0.30 -3.33 -3.44
N GLY A 25 -0.68 -4.14 -3.05
CA GLY A 25 -1.82 -4.52 -3.88
C GLY A 25 -1.66 -5.85 -4.63
N LEU A 26 -0.45 -6.30 -4.96
CA LEU A 26 -0.30 -7.54 -5.75
C LEU A 26 -0.72 -8.81 -4.98
N GLY A 27 -0.52 -8.85 -3.66
CA GLY A 27 -1.02 -9.95 -2.83
C GLY A 27 -2.56 -10.03 -2.81
N GLN A 28 -3.24 -8.87 -2.82
CA GLN A 28 -4.69 -8.79 -2.95
C GLN A 28 -5.15 -9.20 -4.34
N LEU A 29 -4.41 -8.81 -5.39
CA LEU A 29 -4.69 -9.21 -6.77
C LEU A 29 -4.60 -10.72 -6.94
N TYR A 30 -3.56 -11.36 -6.37
CA TYR A 30 -3.41 -12.81 -6.35
C TYR A 30 -4.60 -13.50 -5.68
N ASN A 31 -5.11 -12.94 -4.58
CA ASN A 31 -6.29 -13.42 -3.87
C ASN A 31 -7.63 -13.13 -4.60
N GLY A 32 -7.60 -12.49 -5.77
CA GLY A 32 -8.78 -12.11 -6.56
C GLY A 32 -9.51 -10.86 -6.07
N GLN A 33 -8.89 -10.06 -5.20
CA GLN A 33 -9.49 -8.87 -4.58
C GLN A 33 -9.03 -7.57 -5.27
N TRP A 34 -9.47 -7.36 -6.52
CA TRP A 34 -9.06 -6.21 -7.36
C TRP A 34 -9.25 -4.84 -6.68
N ARG A 35 -10.40 -4.63 -6.02
CA ARG A 35 -10.72 -3.34 -5.39
C ARG A 35 -9.77 -3.01 -4.23
N LYS A 36 -9.42 -4.01 -3.41
CA LYS A 36 -8.43 -3.84 -2.33
C LYS A 36 -7.02 -3.67 -2.89
N SER A 37 -6.68 -4.39 -3.96
CA SER A 37 -5.42 -4.20 -4.68
C SER A 37 -5.25 -2.75 -5.11
N LEU A 38 -6.29 -2.18 -5.75
CA LEU A 38 -6.28 -0.80 -6.21
C LEU A 38 -6.18 0.18 -5.02
N PHE A 39 -6.93 -0.04 -3.95
CA PHE A 39 -6.86 0.81 -2.75
C PHE A 39 -5.45 0.87 -2.17
N PHE A 40 -4.82 -0.27 -1.91
CA PHE A 40 -3.47 -0.29 -1.30
C PHE A 40 -2.40 0.28 -2.25
N LEU A 41 -2.53 0.02 -3.55
CA LEU A 41 -1.65 0.59 -4.55
C LEU A 41 -1.76 2.12 -4.58
N VAL A 42 -2.98 2.65 -4.69
CA VAL A 42 -3.24 4.10 -4.72
C VAL A 42 -2.80 4.76 -3.42
N ALA A 43 -3.13 4.19 -2.26
CA ALA A 43 -2.72 4.72 -0.96
C ALA A 43 -1.19 4.80 -0.85
N THR A 44 -0.48 3.77 -1.33
CA THR A 44 0.98 3.76 -1.35
C THR A 44 1.55 4.85 -2.27
N VAL A 45 1.02 4.97 -3.49
CA VAL A 45 1.46 6.00 -4.46
C VAL A 45 1.19 7.40 -3.93
N LEU A 46 0.05 7.64 -3.28
CA LEU A 46 -0.29 8.94 -2.70
C LEU A 46 0.56 9.29 -1.47
N CYS A 47 1.18 8.30 -0.80
CA CYS A 47 2.11 8.57 0.28
C CYS A 47 3.54 8.79 -0.26
N PHE A 48 4.08 7.81 -1.00
CA PHE A 48 5.47 7.88 -1.46
C PHE A 48 5.68 8.83 -2.64
N GLY A 49 4.69 9.02 -3.52
CA GLY A 49 4.80 9.93 -4.66
C GLY A 49 5.11 11.36 -4.23
N PRO A 50 4.27 11.99 -3.38
CA PRO A 50 4.57 13.32 -2.84
C PRO A 50 5.86 13.35 -2.02
N ALA A 51 6.19 12.30 -1.27
CA ALA A 51 7.45 12.23 -0.51
C ALA A 51 8.69 12.26 -1.42
N VAL A 52 8.66 11.53 -2.55
CA VAL A 52 9.72 11.55 -3.57
C VAL A 52 9.79 12.92 -4.24
N LEU A 53 8.64 13.49 -4.63
CA LEU A 53 8.58 14.84 -5.22
C LEU A 53 9.14 15.90 -4.27
N LEU A 54 8.88 15.79 -2.98
CA LEU A 54 9.40 16.71 -1.98
C LEU A 54 10.94 16.69 -1.93
N ILE A 55 11.55 15.52 -2.09
CA ILE A 55 13.02 15.39 -2.15
C ILE A 55 13.56 15.94 -3.46
N THR A 56 12.99 15.51 -4.60
CA THR A 56 13.56 15.82 -5.92
C THR A 56 13.29 17.25 -6.37
N ALA A 57 12.10 17.79 -6.10
CA ALA A 57 11.74 19.17 -6.44
C ALA A 57 12.08 20.17 -5.32
N GLY A 58 12.10 19.71 -4.06
CA GLY A 58 12.43 20.57 -2.92
C GLY A 58 13.86 21.10 -2.96
N GLU A 59 14.79 20.37 -3.58
CA GLU A 59 16.17 20.84 -3.76
C GLU A 59 16.25 22.12 -4.61
N GLY A 60 15.54 22.16 -5.74
CA GLY A 60 15.51 23.34 -6.61
C GLY A 60 14.88 24.54 -5.93
N PHE A 61 13.77 24.32 -5.22
CA PHE A 61 13.10 25.36 -4.45
C PHE A 61 13.99 25.88 -3.30
N GLY A 62 14.65 24.99 -2.58
CA GLY A 62 15.56 25.33 -1.48
C GLY A 62 16.73 26.19 -1.95
N ARG A 63 17.36 25.85 -3.09
CA ARG A 63 18.46 26.65 -3.68
C ARG A 63 18.02 28.07 -4.02
N SER A 64 16.84 28.23 -4.62
CA SER A 64 16.28 29.56 -4.95
C SER A 64 16.11 30.47 -3.71
N LEU A 65 15.68 29.89 -2.58
CA LEU A 65 15.55 30.60 -1.31
C LEU A 65 16.90 31.01 -0.71
N LEU A 66 17.92 30.15 -0.85
CA LEU A 66 19.28 30.44 -0.42
C LEU A 66 19.91 31.57 -1.25
N ASP A 67 19.75 31.52 -2.58
CA ASP A 67 20.27 32.54 -3.50
C ASP A 67 19.64 33.92 -3.23
N SER A 68 18.35 33.93 -2.87
CA SER A 68 17.62 35.13 -2.50
C SER A 68 17.89 35.62 -1.06
N ARG A 69 18.85 35.00 -0.34
CA ARG A 69 19.24 35.29 1.07
C ARG A 69 18.10 35.19 2.09
N HIS A 70 17.03 34.44 1.78
CA HIS A 70 15.89 34.25 2.68
C HIS A 70 16.11 33.06 3.64
N LEU A 71 17.17 33.13 4.45
CA LEU A 71 17.63 32.01 5.31
C LEU A 71 16.56 31.49 6.29
N ALA A 72 15.79 32.38 6.92
CA ALA A 72 14.75 31.98 7.86
C ALA A 72 13.60 31.20 7.16
N LEU A 73 13.21 31.64 5.96
CA LEU A 73 12.19 30.95 5.16
C LEU A 73 12.70 29.62 4.64
N PHE A 74 13.97 29.56 4.19
CA PHE A 74 14.62 28.31 3.82
C PHE A 74 14.57 27.30 4.97
N LEU A 75 14.97 27.71 6.19
CA LEU A 75 14.99 26.82 7.34
C LEU A 75 13.58 26.34 7.73
N LEU A 76 12.60 27.25 7.71
CA LEU A 76 11.20 26.93 8.01
C LEU A 76 10.63 25.92 7.01
N VAL A 77 10.83 26.17 5.71
CA VAL A 77 10.36 25.27 4.64
C VAL A 77 11.08 23.93 4.74
N ALA A 78 12.41 23.91 4.88
CA ALA A 78 13.17 22.67 4.99
C ALA A 78 12.71 21.82 6.19
N PHE A 79 12.51 22.45 7.36
CA PHE A 79 12.00 21.76 8.55
C PHE A 79 10.59 21.21 8.32
N ALA A 80 9.67 22.03 7.78
CA ALA A 80 8.33 21.60 7.46
C ALA A 80 8.32 20.45 6.44
N SER A 81 9.18 20.51 5.41
CA SER A 81 9.34 19.46 4.41
C SER A 81 9.81 18.15 5.06
N VAL A 82 10.77 18.19 5.99
CA VAL A 82 11.20 16.99 6.72
C VAL A 82 10.04 16.38 7.51
N LEU A 83 9.25 17.20 8.21
CA LEU A 83 8.08 16.69 8.96
C LEU A 83 7.02 16.06 8.05
N VAL A 84 6.70 16.73 6.93
CA VAL A 84 5.75 16.20 5.94
C VAL A 84 6.27 14.91 5.32
N PHE A 85 7.56 14.86 4.96
CA PHE A 85 8.21 13.66 4.46
C PHE A 85 8.10 12.50 5.45
N LEU A 86 8.45 12.73 6.72
CA LEU A 86 8.38 11.70 7.76
C LEU A 86 6.94 11.20 7.95
N LEU A 87 5.97 12.10 7.98
CA LEU A 87 4.55 11.74 8.09
C LEU A 87 4.11 10.86 6.91
N LEU A 88 4.38 11.30 5.68
CA LEU A 88 4.03 10.55 4.47
C LEU A 88 4.75 9.20 4.41
N PHE A 89 6.03 9.17 4.79
CA PHE A 89 6.84 7.96 4.79
C PHE A 89 6.31 6.93 5.80
N VAL A 90 6.03 7.36 7.03
CA VAL A 90 5.47 6.48 8.08
C VAL A 90 4.07 5.98 7.68
N MET A 91 3.20 6.85 7.15
CA MET A 91 1.90 6.41 6.64
C MET A 91 2.04 5.43 5.47
N GLY A 92 2.97 5.69 4.54
CA GLY A 92 3.25 4.79 3.42
C GLY A 92 3.69 3.41 3.88
N LEU A 93 4.61 3.35 4.86
CA LEU A 93 5.03 2.09 5.48
C LEU A 93 3.86 1.40 6.20
N PHE A 94 3.02 2.15 6.89
CA PHE A 94 1.83 1.60 7.56
C PHE A 94 0.87 0.97 6.56
N PHE A 95 0.56 1.65 5.45
CA PHE A 95 -0.29 1.09 4.38
C PHE A 95 0.37 -0.12 3.72
N TRP A 96 1.68 -0.09 3.50
CA TRP A 96 2.42 -1.18 2.89
C TRP A 96 2.42 -2.44 3.78
N ALA A 97 2.71 -2.28 5.08
CA ALA A 97 2.65 -3.36 6.06
C ALA A 97 1.22 -3.90 6.21
N SER A 98 0.21 -3.01 6.22
CA SER A 98 -1.20 -3.39 6.26
C SER A 98 -1.60 -4.21 5.02
N ALA A 99 -1.12 -3.82 3.83
CA ALA A 99 -1.36 -4.56 2.60
C ALA A 99 -0.77 -5.99 2.66
N ALA A 100 0.44 -6.14 3.19
CA ALA A 100 1.07 -7.45 3.37
C ALA A 100 0.31 -8.33 4.39
N ALA A 101 -0.10 -7.74 5.50
CA ALA A 101 -0.87 -8.44 6.53
C ALA A 101 -2.26 -8.87 6.02
N ASP A 102 -2.97 -8.01 5.29
CA ASP A 102 -4.29 -8.30 4.71
C ASP A 102 -4.22 -9.39 3.64
N ALA A 103 -3.22 -9.35 2.74
CA ALA A 103 -3.03 -10.38 1.73
C ALA A 103 -2.75 -11.75 2.35
N ARG A 104 -1.91 -11.82 3.40
CA ARG A 104 -1.62 -13.05 4.13
C ARG A 104 -2.86 -13.59 4.86
N LYS A 105 -3.58 -12.74 5.60
CA LYS A 105 -4.79 -13.13 6.32
C LYS A 105 -5.86 -13.67 5.37
N THR A 106 -6.05 -12.99 4.24
CA THR A 106 -6.98 -13.42 3.20
C THR A 106 -6.60 -14.77 2.62
N ALA A 107 -5.34 -14.98 2.23
CA ALA A 107 -4.89 -16.25 1.67
C ALA A 107 -5.07 -17.44 2.64
N ILE A 108 -4.84 -17.22 3.94
CA ILE A 108 -5.09 -18.23 4.99
C ILE A 108 -6.59 -18.56 5.06
N ALA A 109 -7.46 -17.55 5.10
CA ALA A 109 -8.91 -17.76 5.16
C ALA A 109 -9.46 -18.52 3.93
N GLN A 110 -8.91 -18.24 2.73
CA GLN A 110 -9.26 -18.98 1.52
C GLN A 110 -8.81 -20.44 1.59
N ARG A 111 -7.61 -20.70 2.13
CA ARG A 111 -7.08 -22.06 2.30
C ARG A 111 -7.90 -22.91 3.28
N GLU A 112 -8.42 -22.29 4.32
CA GLU A 112 -9.25 -22.94 5.35
C GLU A 112 -10.72 -23.11 4.93
N GLY A 113 -11.12 -22.67 3.73
CA GLY A 113 -12.51 -22.75 3.27
C GLY A 113 -13.45 -21.76 3.96
N ARG A 114 -12.94 -20.82 4.76
CA ARG A 114 -13.72 -19.81 5.50
C ARG A 114 -13.98 -18.55 4.66
N LEU A 115 -14.31 -18.75 3.38
CA LEU A 115 -14.55 -17.66 2.42
C LEU A 115 -15.69 -16.73 2.87
N GLU A 116 -16.72 -17.28 3.51
CA GLU A 116 -17.87 -16.52 4.01
C GLU A 116 -17.51 -15.60 5.19
N GLU A 117 -16.62 -16.02 6.09
CA GLU A 117 -16.19 -15.17 7.22
C GLU A 117 -15.27 -14.02 6.77
N ALA A 118 -14.40 -14.27 5.78
CA ALA A 118 -13.52 -13.25 5.22
C ALA A 118 -14.27 -12.22 4.36
N ALA A 119 -15.36 -12.63 3.70
CA ALA A 119 -16.27 -11.73 2.99
C ALA A 119 -17.16 -10.92 3.96
N ARG A 120 -17.61 -11.54 5.06
CA ARG A 120 -18.55 -10.92 6.02
C ARG A 120 -17.88 -9.96 7.02
N THR A 121 -16.59 -10.14 7.30
CA THR A 121 -15.85 -9.23 8.21
C THR A 121 -15.45 -7.90 7.56
N TRP A 122 -15.54 -7.76 6.23
CA TRP A 122 -15.22 -6.49 5.57
C TRP A 122 -16.47 -5.71 5.21
N PHE A 123 -17.03 -5.11 6.25
CA PHE A 123 -18.12 -4.16 6.29
C PHE A 123 -17.89 -2.95 5.34
N PHE A 124 -18.01 -3.11 4.02
CA PHE A 124 -18.56 -2.11 3.08
C PHE A 124 -18.70 -2.69 1.67
N ARG A 125 -19.95 -3.03 1.34
CA ARG A 125 -20.49 -3.02 -0.02
C ARG A 125 -20.26 -1.62 -0.61
N ILE A 126 -19.21 -1.46 -1.42
CA ILE A 126 -19.10 -0.39 -2.45
C ILE A 126 -18.89 -1.11 -3.80
#